data_AF-K9X1T7-F1
#
_entry.id   AF-K9X1T7-F1
#
_cell.length_a   1.000
_cell.length_b   1.000
_cell.length_c   1.000
_cell.angle_alpha   90.00
_cell.angle_beta   90.00
_cell.angle_gamma   90.00
#
_symmetry.space_group_name_H-M   'P 1'
#
loop_
_entity.id
_entity.type
_entity.pdbx_description
1 polymer ?
#
loop_
_entity_poly.entity_id
_entity_poly.type
_entity_poly.pdbx_seq_one_letter_code
_entity_poly.pdbx_strand_id
1 'polypeptide(L)' 'MLPITIDVNQSQISVKELLSLVLEGKEIILTEDSIPQARLVAMSKEQLPLSTSRTPGLHSGAIWTSDDFEQPLFN' A
#
# COMPACT_ATOMS: atom_id res chain seq x y z
N MET A 1 -12.02 -1.30 -8.15
CA MET A 1 -13.07 -0.65 -7.33
C MET A 1 -12.57 0.73 -6.96
N LEU A 2 -13.44 1.75 -6.91
CA LEU A 2 -13.06 3.09 -6.43
C LEU A 2 -12.97 3.11 -4.91
N PRO A 3 -11.96 3.78 -4.31
CA PRO A 3 -11.80 3.85 -2.86
C PRO A 3 -12.87 4.75 -2.23
N ILE A 4 -13.24 4.46 -0.99
CA ILE A 4 -14.10 5.31 -0.18
C ILE A 4 -13.24 6.43 0.41
N THR A 5 -13.70 7.68 0.30
CA THR A 5 -13.01 8.82 0.91
C THR A 5 -13.77 9.27 2.14
N ILE A 6 -13.07 9.46 3.25
CA ILE A 6 -13.64 9.88 4.53
C ILE A 6 -12.85 11.07 5.03
N ASP A 7 -13.53 12.20 5.19
CA ASP A 7 -12.95 13.37 5.85
C ASP A 7 -12.98 13.19 7.37
N VAL A 8 -11.81 13.28 8.00
CA VAL A 8 -11.62 13.02 9.44
C VAL A 8 -12.25 14.08 10.33
N ASN A 9 -12.47 15.29 9.82
CA ASN A 9 -13.07 16.40 10.56
C ASN A 9 -14.60 16.45 10.41
N GLN A 10 -15.14 15.85 9.34
CA GLN A 10 -16.57 15.89 9.02
C GLN A 10 -17.31 14.59 9.36
N SER A 11 -16.59 13.46 9.48
CA SER A 11 -17.20 12.14 9.64
C SER A 11 -17.06 11.61 11.06
N GLN A 12 -18.19 11.39 11.75
CA GLN A 12 -18.20 10.55 12.96
C GLN A 12 -18.34 9.09 12.57
N ILE A 13 -17.21 8.40 12.40
CA ILE A 13 -17.14 6.96 12.16
C ILE A 13 -16.27 6.30 13.22
N SER A 14 -16.70 5.16 13.74
CA SER A 14 -15.88 4.42 14.71
C SER A 14 -14.77 3.62 14.01
N VAL A 15 -13.68 3.37 14.74
CA VAL A 15 -12.59 2.49 14.27
C VAL A 15 -13.12 1.10 13.92
N LYS A 16 -14.14 0.62 14.63
CA LYS A 16 -14.75 -0.69 14.38
C LYS A 16 -15.48 -0.75 13.02
N GLU A 17 -16.18 0.32 12.66
CA GLU A 17 -16.84 0.42 11.35
C GLU A 17 -15.82 0.53 10.21
N LEU A 18 -14.77 1.33 10.40
CA LEU A 18 -13.65 1.38 9.45
C LEU A 18 -13.05 -0.01 9.22
N LEU A 19 -12.82 -0.77 10.29
CA LEU A 19 -12.29 -2.12 10.20
C LEU A 19 -13.25 -3.06 9.45
N SER A 20 -14.55 -3.01 9.74
CA SER A 20 -15.57 -3.79 9.01
C SER A 20 -15.54 -3.50 7.51
N LEU A 21 -15.55 -2.22 7.12
CA LEU A 21 -15.51 -1.81 5.71
C LEU A 21 -14.25 -2.33 5.02
N VAL A 22 -13.09 -2.19 5.67
CA VAL A 22 -11.81 -2.63 5.12
C VAL A 22 -11.79 -4.15 4.94
N LEU A 23 -12.28 -4.92 5.92
CA LEU A 23 -12.34 -6.38 5.86
C LEU A 23 -13.33 -6.91 4.82
N GLU A 24 -14.31 -6.11 4.40
CA GLU A 24 -15.18 -6.39 3.23
C GLU A 24 -14.45 -6.18 1.88
N GLY A 25 -13.17 -5.80 1.90
CA GLY A 25 -12.36 -5.56 0.72
C GLY A 25 -12.41 -4.12 0.20
N LYS A 26 -12.92 -3.18 1.00
CA LYS A 26 -12.98 -1.76 0.62
C LYS A 26 -11.65 -1.07 0.95
N GLU A 27 -11.11 -0.31 0.01
CA GLU A 27 -10.02 0.64 0.27
C GLU A 27 -10.60 1.96 0.77
N ILE A 28 -10.02 2.50 1.86
CA ILE A 28 -10.44 3.77 2.45
C ILE A 28 -9.28 4.76 2.39
N ILE A 29 -9.55 5.96 1.89
CA ILE A 29 -8.66 7.12 1.98
C ILE A 29 -9.20 8.05 3.07
N LEU A 30 -8.38 8.33 4.06
CA LEU A 30 -8.68 9.36 5.06
C LEU A 30 -8.11 10.69 4.58
N THR A 31 -8.98 11.69 4.52
CA THR A 31 -8.61 13.06 4.16
C THR A 31 -8.77 14.01 5.33
N GLU A 32 -7.95 15.05 5.36
CA GLU A 32 -8.15 16.22 6.20
C GLU A 32 -8.23 17.42 5.25
N ASP A 33 -9.35 18.15 5.25
CA ASP A 33 -9.60 19.28 4.35
C ASP A 33 -9.39 18.91 2.86
N SER A 34 -9.93 17.76 2.46
CA SER A 34 -9.75 17.17 1.10
C SER A 34 -8.32 16.76 0.72
N ILE A 35 -7.35 16.84 1.64
CA ILE A 35 -5.98 16.37 1.43
C ILE A 35 -5.85 14.94 1.94
N PRO A 36 -5.46 13.96 1.12
CA PRO A 36 -5.23 12.58 1.58
C PRO A 36 -4.09 12.50 2.60
N GLN A 37 -4.38 12.00 3.80
CA GLN A 37 -3.41 11.86 4.89
C GLN A 37 -3.05 10.40 5.18
N ALA A 38 -4.01 9.49 5.01
CA ALA A 38 -3.80 8.08 5.27
C ALA A 38 -4.64 7.19 4.37
N ARG A 39 -4.25 5.93 4.28
CA ARG A 39 -5.00 4.89 3.58
C ARG A 39 -5.13 3.65 4.45
N LEU A 40 -6.34 3.09 4.50
CA LEU A 40 -6.61 1.81 5.11
C LEU A 40 -6.93 0.78 4.02
N VAL A 41 -6.23 -0.34 4.10
CA VAL A 41 -6.43 -1.52 3.27
C VAL A 41 -6.41 -2.74 4.16
N ALA A 42 -7.10 -3.81 3.76
CA ALA A 42 -7.10 -5.04 4.51
C ALA A 42 -5.68 -5.63 4.50
N MET A 43 -5.23 -6.11 5.65
CA MET A 43 -4.07 -6.98 5.69
C MET A 43 -4.52 -8.36 5.20
N SER A 44 -4.23 -8.68 3.94
CA SER A 44 -4.50 -10.00 3.40
C SER A 44 -3.62 -11.06 4.09
N LYS A 45 -4.07 -12.31 4.18
CA LYS A 45 -3.28 -13.41 4.78
C LYS A 45 -1.97 -13.65 4.01
N GLU A 46 -1.94 -13.26 2.73
CA GLU A 46 -0.78 -13.26 1.86
C GLU A 46 0.24 -12.16 2.20
N GLN A 47 -0.21 -11.05 2.83
CA GLN A 47 0.63 -9.94 3.29
C GLN A 47 1.07 -10.06 4.75
N LEU A 48 0.33 -10.82 5.57
CA LEU A 48 0.88 -11.30 6.83
C LEU A 48 2.08 -12.18 6.46
N PRO A 49 3.29 -11.94 6.98
CA PRO A 49 4.43 -12.77 6.66
C PRO A 49 4.16 -14.19 7.19
N LEU A 50 3.60 -15.05 6.35
CA LEU A 50 3.67 -16.50 6.46
C LEU A 50 5.12 -16.89 6.21
N SER A 51 5.99 -16.57 7.18
CA SER A 51 7.37 -17.06 7.26
C SER A 51 8.19 -17.03 5.97
N THR A 52 7.94 -16.15 5.00
CA THR A 52 8.89 -15.87 3.93
C THR A 52 9.94 -14.93 4.49
N SER A 53 10.75 -15.48 5.39
CA SER A 53 11.97 -14.87 5.87
C SER A 53 12.72 -14.31 4.66
N ARG A 54 13.01 -13.01 4.66
CA ARG A 54 13.85 -12.41 3.63
C ARG A 54 15.14 -13.21 3.61
N THR A 55 15.39 -13.93 2.53
CA THR A 55 16.61 -14.74 2.41
C THR A 55 17.71 -13.82 1.89
N PRO A 56 18.73 -13.51 2.69
CA PRO A 56 19.85 -12.70 2.22
C PRO A 56 20.46 -13.36 0.98
N GLY A 57 20.60 -12.62 -0.10
CA GLY A 57 21.21 -13.12 -1.33
C GLY A 57 20.36 -14.10 -2.15
N LEU A 58 19.03 -14.14 -1.99
CA LEU A 58 18.14 -15.00 -2.79
C LEU A 58 18.33 -14.84 -4.31
N HIS A 59 18.74 -13.66 -4.74
CA HIS A 59 19.02 -13.33 -6.16
C HIS A 59 20.48 -12.92 -6.40
N SER A 60 21.40 -13.30 -5.51
CA SER A 60 22.83 -13.04 -5.70
C SER A 60 23.31 -13.63 -7.03
N GLY A 61 23.87 -12.79 -7.89
CA GLY A 61 24.35 -13.20 -9.22
C GLY A 61 23.27 -13.39 -10.29
N ALA A 62 21.98 -13.29 -9.94
CA ALA A 62 20.87 -13.33 -10.90
C ALA A 62 20.48 -11.93 -11.42
N ILE A 63 21.00 -10.88 -10.79
CA ILE A 63 20.78 -9.49 -11.20
C ILE A 63 21.83 -9.13 -12.26
N TRP A 64 21.36 -8.77 -13.45
CA TRP A 64 22.19 -8.24 -14.52
C TRP A 64 21.70 -6.83 -14.85
N THR A 65 22.64 -5.90 -14.97
CA THR A 65 22.40 -4.52 -15.38
C THR A 65 22.95 -4.35 -16.79
N SER A 66 22.19 -3.73 -17.68
CA SER A 66 22.64 -3.45 -19.04
C SER A 66 23.80 -2.45 -19.04
N ASP A 67 24.67 -2.52 -20.05
CA ASP A 67 25.86 -1.66 -20.16
C ASP A 67 25.52 -0.17 -20.30
N ASP A 68 24.28 0.14 -20.69
CA ASP A 68 23.75 1.49 -20.90
C ASP A 68 22.93 2.01 -19.71
N PHE A 69 22.82 1.27 -18.60
CA PHE A 69 21.98 1.66 -17.47
C PHE A 69 22.35 3.02 -16.88
N GLU A 70 23.63 3.36 -16.89
CA GLU A 70 24.16 4.64 -16.41
C GLU A 70 24.21 5.73 -17.50
N GLN A 71 23.78 5.42 -18.72
CA GLN A 71 23.81 6.40 -19.80
C GLN A 71 22.67 7.41 -19.63
N PRO A 72 22.92 8.69 -19.92
CA PRO A 72 21.88 9.70 -19.92
C PRO A 72 20.81 9.35 -20.96
N LEU A 73 19.55 9.48 -20.56
CA LEU A 73 18.44 9.38 -21.49
C LEU A 73 18.51 10.57 -22.46
N PHE A 74 18.87 10.30 -23.72
CA PHE A 74 18.88 11.34 -24.74
C PHE A 74 17.44 11.76 -25.07
N ASN A 75 17.21 13.06 -25.00
CA ASN A 75 15.94 13.75 -25.24
C ASN A 75 15.60 13.83 -26.73
#